data_AF-L2GMS1-F1
#
_entry.id   AF-L2GMS1-F1
#
_cell.length_a   1.000
_cell.length_b   1.000
_cell.length_c   1.000
_cell.angle_alpha   90.00
_cell.angle_beta   90.00
_cell.angle_gamma   90.00
#
_symmetry.space_group_name_H-M   'P 1'
#
loop_
_entity.id
_entity.type
_entity.pdbx_description
1 polymer ?
#
loop_
_entity_poly.entity_id
_entity_poly.type
_entity_poly.pdbx_seq_one_letter_code
_entity_poly.pdbx_strand_id
1 'polypeptide(L)'
;MSLSLIQFEDQDGKKISEVLQVPNSIDVHQLRSLINTAQDLFINGNIITNSLENCLTTSQLQNVEEIKKIRLSQDFPSAKPAFYCSSTYSGHQGPVLCTRFANGIVVTTGGDKTVRFWDLLTRTTV
;
A
#
# COMPACT_ATOMS: atom_id res chain seq x y z
N MET A 1 -21.77 -11.90 -21.29
CA MET A 1 -21.32 -11.61 -19.91
C MET A 1 -20.87 -12.90 -19.30
N SER A 2 -19.59 -13.02 -18.96
CA SER A 2 -19.05 -14.14 -18.20
C SER A 2 -19.21 -13.86 -16.70
N LEU A 3 -19.59 -14.89 -15.95
CA LEU A 3 -19.73 -14.84 -14.50
C LEU A 3 -18.61 -15.66 -13.88
N SER A 4 -18.16 -15.25 -12.70
CA SER A 4 -17.15 -15.95 -11.91
C SER A 4 -17.61 -16.11 -10.46
N LEU A 5 -17.22 -17.23 -9.85
CA LEU A 5 -17.35 -17.45 -8.41
C LEU A 5 -16.18 -16.80 -7.69
N ILE A 6 -16.47 -15.94 -6.71
CA ILE A 6 -15.47 -15.28 -5.88
C ILE A 6 -15.75 -15.54 -4.39
N GLN A 7 -14.71 -15.48 -3.57
CA GLN A 7 -14.83 -15.48 -2.10
C GLN A 7 -13.81 -14.51 -1.52
N PHE A 8 -14.26 -13.64 -0.60
CA PHE A 8 -13.37 -12.75 0.12
C PHE A 8 -12.74 -13.49 1.31
N GLU A 9 -11.42 -13.40 1.42
CA GLU A 9 -10.62 -13.94 2.52
C GLU A 9 -9.76 -12.84 3.14
N ASP A 10 -9.46 -12.93 4.42
CA ASP A 10 -8.38 -12.13 5.02
C ASP A 10 -7.00 -12.68 4.61
N GLN A 11 -5.94 -12.01 5.05
CA GLN A 11 -4.55 -12.42 4.80
C GLN A 11 -4.18 -13.79 5.38
N ASP A 12 -4.87 -14.24 6.43
CA ASP A 12 -4.65 -15.50 7.12
C ASP A 12 -5.50 -16.63 6.50
N GLY A 13 -6.26 -16.32 5.44
CA GLY A 13 -7.12 -17.26 4.72
C GLY A 13 -8.47 -17.50 5.39
N LYS A 14 -8.84 -16.70 6.40
CA LYS A 14 -10.17 -16.76 7.00
C LYS A 14 -11.19 -16.18 6.03
N LYS A 15 -12.28 -16.91 5.84
CA LYS A 15 -13.40 -16.47 5.01
C LYS A 15 -14.07 -15.24 5.62
N ILE A 16 -14.16 -14.17 4.86
CA ILE A 16 -14.88 -12.93 5.20
C ILE A 16 -16.29 -12.95 4.62
N SER A 17 -16.47 -13.59 3.47
CA SER A 17 -17.76 -13.73 2.80
C SER A 17 -18.08 -15.17 2.44
N GLU A 18 -19.36 -15.41 2.18
CA GLU A 18 -19.81 -16.55 1.39
C GLU A 18 -19.27 -16.46 -0.04
N VAL A 19 -19.45 -17.55 -0.80
CA VAL A 19 -19.14 -17.55 -2.24
C VAL A 19 -20.18 -16.73 -2.98
N LEU A 20 -19.74 -15.77 -3.77
CA LEU A 20 -20.58 -14.87 -4.55
C LEU A 20 -20.35 -15.11 -6.03
N GLN A 21 -21.42 -15.02 -6.83
CA GLN A 21 -21.32 -15.03 -8.28
C GLN A 21 -21.38 -13.58 -8.79
N VAL A 22 -20.32 -13.14 -9.46
CA VAL A 22 -20.21 -11.76 -9.96
C VAL A 22 -19.87 -11.74 -11.45
N PRO A 23 -20.29 -10.70 -12.20
CA PRO A 23 -19.83 -10.53 -13.57
C PRO A 23 -18.34 -10.22 -13.60
N ASN A 24 -17.62 -10.75 -14.60
CA ASN A 24 -16.19 -10.46 -14.77
C ASN A 24 -15.94 -8.96 -14.99
N SER A 25 -16.92 -8.22 -15.50
CA SER A 25 -16.85 -6.77 -15.67
C SER A 25 -17.03 -5.97 -14.38
N ILE A 26 -17.24 -6.62 -13.22
CA ILE A 26 -17.37 -5.91 -11.93
C ILE A 26 -16.13 -5.08 -11.65
N ASP A 27 -16.33 -3.84 -11.22
CA ASP A 27 -15.24 -2.93 -10.91
C ASP A 27 -14.75 -3.10 -9.45
N VAL A 28 -13.54 -2.60 -9.17
CA VAL A 28 -12.92 -2.67 -7.85
C VAL A 28 -13.73 -1.91 -6.78
N HIS A 29 -14.43 -0.84 -7.12
CA HIS A 29 -15.23 -0.05 -6.18
C HIS A 29 -16.48 -0.83 -5.76
N GLN A 30 -17.14 -1.49 -6.70
CA GLN A 30 -18.26 -2.39 -6.47
C GLN A 30 -17.83 -3.59 -5.63
N LEU A 31 -16.68 -4.21 -5.93
CA LEU A 31 -16.11 -5.27 -5.11
C LEU A 31 -15.86 -4.81 -3.67
N ARG A 32 -15.30 -3.61 -3.48
CA ARG A 32 -15.11 -3.00 -2.17
C ARG A 32 -16.43 -2.73 -1.45
N SER A 33 -17.46 -2.29 -2.16
CA SER A 33 -18.80 -2.07 -1.60
C SER A 33 -19.46 -3.36 -1.12
N LEU A 34 -19.20 -4.52 -1.73
CA LEU A 34 -19.78 -5.81 -1.29
C LEU A 34 -19.38 -6.19 0.13
N ILE A 35 -18.19 -5.78 0.58
CA ILE A 35 -17.66 -6.09 1.92
C ILE A 35 -17.39 -4.83 2.76
N ASN A 36 -17.87 -3.67 2.30
CA ASN A 36 -17.71 -2.37 2.94
C ASN A 36 -16.26 -2.09 3.40
N THR A 37 -15.28 -2.28 2.51
CA THR A 37 -13.86 -2.07 2.83
C THR A 37 -13.22 -0.97 1.99
N ALA A 38 -12.26 -0.25 2.60
CA ALA A 38 -11.36 0.65 1.89
C ALA A 38 -10.02 -0.02 1.50
N GLN A 39 -9.80 -1.27 1.93
CA GLN A 39 -8.55 -2.00 1.70
C GLN A 39 -8.35 -2.33 0.21
N ASP A 40 -7.09 -2.54 -0.17
CA ASP A 40 -6.75 -3.05 -1.50
C ASP A 40 -7.14 -4.52 -1.61
N LEU A 41 -7.52 -4.94 -2.82
CA LEU A 41 -7.98 -6.30 -3.09
C LEU A 41 -6.99 -7.00 -4.00
N PHE A 42 -6.67 -8.25 -3.68
CA PHE A 42 -5.68 -9.06 -4.36
C PHE A 42 -6.26 -10.40 -4.80
N ILE A 43 -5.87 -10.86 -5.97
CA ILE A 43 -6.17 -12.21 -6.47
C ILE A 43 -4.87 -12.87 -6.90
N ASN A 44 -4.56 -14.04 -6.34
CA ASN A 44 -3.28 -14.74 -6.54
C ASN A 44 -2.04 -13.85 -6.33
N GLY A 45 -2.10 -12.89 -5.40
CA GLY A 45 -1.01 -11.94 -5.12
C GLY A 45 -0.94 -10.72 -6.02
N ASN A 46 -1.77 -10.63 -7.07
CA ASN A 46 -1.86 -9.45 -7.92
C ASN A 46 -2.98 -8.52 -7.46
N ILE A 47 -2.71 -7.21 -7.43
CA ILE A 47 -3.69 -6.20 -7.07
C ILE A 47 -4.77 -6.07 -8.16
N ILE A 48 -6.03 -5.95 -7.74
CA ILE A 48 -7.17 -5.67 -8.61
C ILE A 48 -7.31 -4.16 -8.71
N THR A 49 -6.99 -3.58 -9.87
CA THR A 49 -6.94 -2.12 -10.04
C THR A 49 -8.20 -1.51 -10.65
N ASN A 50 -8.81 -2.19 -11.63
CA ASN A 50 -9.94 -1.66 -12.39
C ASN A 50 -11.15 -2.60 -12.33
N SER A 51 -11.11 -3.68 -13.11
CA SER A 51 -12.15 -4.71 -13.18
C SER A 51 -11.56 -6.09 -12.92
N LEU A 52 -12.42 -7.03 -12.53
CA LEU A 52 -12.02 -8.42 -12.32
C LEU A 52 -11.50 -9.06 -13.62
N GLU A 53 -12.10 -8.74 -14.78
CA GLU A 53 -11.73 -9.27 -16.10
C GLU A 53 -10.25 -9.13 -16.44
N ASN A 54 -9.65 -7.96 -16.13
CA ASN A 54 -8.23 -7.70 -16.38
C ASN A 54 -7.32 -8.62 -15.56
N CYS A 55 -7.78 -9.10 -14.41
CA CYS A 55 -7.02 -10.02 -13.57
C CYS A 55 -7.19 -11.49 -14.02
N LEU A 56 -8.30 -11.82 -14.68
CA LEU A 56 -8.64 -13.18 -15.14
C LEU A 56 -8.03 -13.56 -16.49
N THR A 57 -7.33 -12.65 -17.15
CA THR A 57 -6.70 -12.92 -18.47
C THR A 57 -5.55 -13.94 -18.37
N THR A 58 -4.99 -14.14 -17.17
CA THR A 58 -3.97 -15.16 -16.91
C THR A 58 -4.56 -16.57 -17.06
N SER A 59 -3.86 -17.45 -17.77
CA SER A 59 -4.28 -18.83 -18.08
C SER A 59 -4.70 -19.68 -16.86
N GLN A 60 -4.19 -19.35 -15.66
CA GLN A 60 -4.54 -20.00 -14.40
C GLN A 60 -5.91 -19.61 -13.83
N LEU A 61 -6.61 -18.62 -14.39
CA LEU A 61 -7.85 -18.06 -13.81
C LEU A 61 -9.08 -18.21 -14.72
N GLN A 62 -8.95 -18.94 -15.84
CA GLN A 62 -10.02 -19.15 -16.82
C GLN A 62 -11.02 -20.24 -16.42
N ASN A 63 -10.73 -21.05 -15.40
CA ASN A 63 -11.69 -22.02 -14.90
C ASN A 63 -12.88 -21.29 -14.25
N VAL A 64 -14.08 -21.48 -14.81
CA VAL A 64 -15.31 -20.80 -14.40
C VAL A 64 -15.88 -21.39 -13.10
N GLU A 65 -15.65 -22.68 -12.86
CA GLU A 65 -16.14 -23.40 -11.67
C GLU A 65 -15.22 -23.19 -10.46
N GLU A 66 -13.99 -22.73 -10.68
CA GLU A 66 -13.05 -22.44 -9.60
C GLU A 66 -13.44 -21.16 -8.84
N ILE A 67 -13.52 -21.29 -7.52
CA ILE A 67 -13.73 -20.18 -6.59
C ILE A 67 -12.46 -19.35 -6.51
N LYS A 68 -12.56 -18.12 -7.02
CA LYS A 68 -11.46 -17.15 -7.03
C LYS A 68 -11.39 -16.44 -5.69
N LYS A 69 -10.30 -16.68 -4.95
CA LYS A 69 -10.06 -16.09 -3.63
C LYS A 69 -9.55 -14.66 -3.78
N ILE A 70 -10.33 -13.70 -3.31
CA ILE A 70 -9.94 -12.30 -3.25
C ILE A 70 -9.51 -11.99 -1.82
N ARG A 71 -8.22 -11.67 -1.65
CA ARG A 71 -7.65 -11.32 -0.36
C ARG A 71 -7.59 -9.81 -0.18
N LEU A 72 -7.92 -9.34 1.01
CA LEU A 72 -7.71 -7.95 1.36
C LEU A 72 -6.24 -7.71 1.71
N SER A 73 -5.73 -6.50 1.43
CA SER A 73 -4.46 -6.05 1.99
C SER A 73 -4.54 -6.13 3.52
N GLN A 74 -3.40 -6.40 4.16
CA GLN A 74 -3.25 -6.01 5.56
C GLN A 74 -3.70 -4.56 5.72
N ASP A 75 -4.49 -4.29 6.76
CA ASP A 75 -4.41 -2.99 7.41
C ASP A 75 -2.95 -2.86 7.83
N PHE A 76 -2.09 -2.37 6.92
CA PHE A 76 -0.81 -1.86 7.36
C PHE A 76 -1.20 -0.82 8.39
N PRO A 77 -0.85 -1.02 9.66
CA PRO A 77 -1.16 -0.01 10.65
C PRO A 77 -0.51 1.25 10.12
N SER A 78 -1.32 2.28 9.89
CA SER A 78 -0.90 3.67 9.78
C SER A 78 0.42 3.80 10.54
N ALA A 79 1.52 3.98 9.79
CA ALA A 79 2.90 3.71 10.21
C ALA A 79 3.04 3.64 11.73
N LYS A 80 3.29 2.44 12.30
CA LYS A 80 3.55 2.30 13.74
C LYS A 80 4.56 3.40 14.13
N PRO A 81 4.24 4.28 15.10
CA PRO A 81 5.17 5.33 15.49
C PRO A 81 6.51 4.69 15.85
N ALA A 82 7.58 5.21 15.26
CA ALA A 82 8.92 4.72 15.57
C ALA A 82 9.26 5.19 16.99
N PHE A 83 9.52 4.26 17.90
CA PHE A 83 9.98 4.55 19.28
C PHE A 83 11.51 4.57 19.40
N TYR A 84 12.22 4.60 18.28
CA TYR A 84 13.68 4.63 18.25
C TYR A 84 14.16 5.66 17.23
N CYS A 85 15.34 6.24 17.48
CA CYS A 85 16.00 7.11 16.52
C CYS A 85 16.58 6.25 15.40
N SER A 86 16.08 6.39 14.17
CA SER A 86 16.58 5.62 13.02
C SER A 86 17.91 6.15 12.49
N SER A 87 18.17 7.46 12.65
CA SER A 87 19.39 8.14 12.19
C SER A 87 19.55 9.51 12.85
N THR A 88 20.80 9.92 13.07
CA THR A 88 21.16 11.23 13.62
C THR A 88 22.04 12.00 12.63
N TYR A 89 21.70 13.26 12.37
CA TYR A 89 22.44 14.16 11.49
C TYR A 89 23.20 15.21 12.31
N SER A 90 24.52 15.04 12.40
CA SER A 90 25.40 15.89 13.22
C SER A 90 26.20 16.85 12.36
N GLY A 91 26.36 18.10 12.80
CA GLY A 91 27.25 19.06 12.13
C GLY A 91 27.02 20.53 12.45
N HIS A 92 25.80 20.91 12.85
CA HIS A 92 25.57 22.26 13.34
C HIS A 92 26.36 22.53 14.63
N GLN A 93 26.93 23.73 14.71
CA GLN A 93 27.67 24.24 15.88
C GLN A 93 26.80 25.15 16.76
N GLY A 94 25.50 25.19 16.48
CA GLY A 94 24.51 25.97 17.22
C GLY A 94 23.12 25.34 17.10
N PRO A 95 22.11 25.92 17.77
CA PRO A 95 20.74 25.39 17.74
C PRO A 95 20.19 25.34 16.31
N VAL A 96 19.51 24.24 15.95
CA VAL A 96 18.74 24.17 14.71
C VAL A 96 17.49 25.02 14.87
N LEU A 97 17.34 26.03 14.03
CA LEU A 97 16.26 27.01 14.11
C LEU A 97 15.09 26.66 13.19
N CYS A 98 15.36 25.98 12.07
CA CYS A 98 14.34 25.58 11.11
C CYS A 98 14.75 24.31 10.35
N THR A 99 13.75 23.56 9.90
CA THR A 99 13.90 22.41 8.99
C THR A 99 12.84 22.44 7.88
N ARG A 100 13.23 21.99 6.68
CA ARG A 100 12.35 21.82 5.51
C ARG A 100 12.71 20.52 4.80
N PHE A 101 11.72 19.83 4.26
CA PHE A 101 11.90 18.61 3.50
C PHE A 101 11.30 18.76 2.11
N ALA A 102 12.06 18.36 1.08
CA ALA A 102 11.57 18.27 -0.29
C ALA A 102 12.42 17.25 -1.08
N ASN A 103 11.77 16.43 -1.90
CA ASN A 103 12.42 15.54 -2.87
C ASN A 103 13.57 14.68 -2.30
N GLY A 104 13.42 14.14 -1.09
CA GLY A 104 14.45 13.28 -0.47
C GLY A 104 15.58 14.02 0.24
N ILE A 105 15.57 15.36 0.21
CA ILE A 105 16.55 16.21 0.89
C ILE A 105 15.90 16.92 2.06
N VAL A 106 16.60 16.97 3.18
CA VAL A 106 16.27 17.82 4.33
C VAL A 106 17.22 19.02 4.35
N VAL A 107 16.68 20.21 4.54
CA VAL A 107 17.44 21.45 4.69
C VAL A 107 17.25 21.97 6.11
N THR A 108 18.35 22.21 6.83
CA THR A 108 18.34 22.77 8.18
C THR A 108 19.05 24.10 8.23
N THR A 109 18.53 25.05 9.00
CA THR A 109 19.21 26.33 9.29
C THR A 109 19.59 26.39 10.77
N GLY A 110 20.79 26.88 11.07
CA GLY A 110 21.35 26.90 12.42
C GLY A 110 21.66 28.30 12.94
N GLY A 111 21.65 28.45 14.27
CA GLY A 111 22.17 29.63 14.96
C GLY A 111 23.68 29.82 14.80
N ASP A 112 24.36 28.83 14.22
CA ASP A 112 25.76 28.89 13.76
C ASP A 112 25.92 29.65 12.43
N LYS A 113 24.85 30.27 11.91
CA LYS A 113 24.82 31.01 10.64
C LYS A 113 25.08 30.13 9.42
N THR A 114 24.84 28.82 9.53
CA THR A 114 24.97 27.89 8.40
C THR A 114 23.63 27.30 7.99
N VAL A 115 23.57 26.87 6.72
CA VAL A 115 22.50 26.03 6.16
C VAL A 115 23.13 24.72 5.76
N ARG A 116 22.48 23.60 6.08
CA ARG A 116 22.98 22.25 5.75
C ARG A 116 21.92 21.50 4.95
N PHE A 117 22.39 20.76 3.96
CA PHE A 117 21.59 19.87 3.14
C PHE A 117 21.92 18.43 3.54
N TRP A 118 20.88 17.63 3.75
CA TRP A 118 20.99 16.25 4.17
C TRP A 118 20.28 15.38 3.15
N ASP A 119 21.02 14.47 2.52
CA ASP A 119 20.44 13.44 1.68
C ASP A 119 19.96 12.29 2.57
N LEU A 120 18.66 12.00 2.54
CA LEU A 120 18.07 10.94 3.36
C LEU A 120 18.40 9.52 2.88
N LEU A 121 18.78 9.36 1.61
CA LEU A 121 19.15 8.07 1.03
C LEU A 121 20.52 7.63 1.53
N THR A 122 21.51 8.52 1.41
CA THR A 122 22.89 8.25 1.81
C THR A 122 23.16 8.57 3.28
N ARG A 123 22.29 9.37 3.91
CA ARG A 123 22.43 9.90 5.27
C ARG A 123 23.66 10.80 5.43
N THR A 124 24.04 11.52 4.37
CA THR A 124 25.20 12.40 4.35
C THR A 124 24.82 13.87 4.17
N THR A 125 25.72 14.77 4.57
CA THR A 125 25.66 16.16 4.12
C THR A 125 25.95 16.22 2.62
N VAL A 126 25.16 17.01 1.89
CA VAL A 126 25.47 17.43 0.51
C VAL A 126 26.12 18.81 0.53
#